data_AF-A0A942L7N1-F1
#
_entry.id   AF-A0A942L7N1-F1
#
_cell.length_a   1.000
_cell.length_b   1.000
_cell.length_c   1.000
_cell.angle_alpha   90.00
_cell.angle_beta   90.00
_cell.angle_gamma   90.00
#
_symmetry.space_group_name_H-M   'P 1'
#
loop_
_entity.id
_entity.type
_entity.pdbx_description
1 polymer ?
#
loop_
_entity_poly.entity_id
_entity_poly.type
_entity_poly.pdbx_seq_one_letter_code
_entity_poly.pdbx_strand_id
1 'polypeptide(L)'
;MGKFGVRSESIFWDDYVIIERAAQVLNIELRSREIQSLKGIEYFPRLEGLTLDSKRLTHLDLSHNVALESVQVFAPLLTAINISNSVLLLRLDLMNTALKELDVSNNERLGMLFVGTSQLTALNVSHNTNLRWLEVSRSQLTGLDVSRNKMLRWLDVSYNNMRSPSDVVGWEDIGLRLRREPGDAEMNFVFHPQNPSAR
;
A
#
# COMPACT_ATOMS: atom_id res chain seq x y z
N MET A 1 0.67 -17.23 -23.17
CA MET A 1 -0.04 -17.80 -22.02
C MET A 1 -1.03 -16.76 -21.52
N GLY A 2 -2.33 -17.06 -21.62
CA GLY A 2 -3.39 -16.10 -21.29
C GLY A 2 -3.43 -15.83 -19.78
N LYS A 3 -3.49 -14.56 -19.39
CA LYS A 3 -3.72 -14.16 -17.99
C LYS A 3 -5.16 -14.52 -17.64
N PHE A 4 -5.35 -15.58 -16.86
CA PHE A 4 -6.64 -15.88 -16.26
C PHE A 4 -6.90 -14.88 -15.13
N GLY A 5 -7.84 -13.97 -15.36
CA GLY A 5 -8.31 -13.00 -14.38
C GLY A 5 -9.80 -13.19 -14.12
N VAL A 6 -10.22 -13.12 -12.86
CA VAL A 6 -11.65 -13.15 -12.51
C VAL A 6 -12.15 -11.71 -12.32
N ARG A 7 -13.27 -11.37 -12.97
CA ARG A 7 -13.92 -10.05 -12.89
C ARG A 7 -15.39 -10.17 -12.47
N SER A 8 -15.69 -9.57 -11.32
CA SER A 8 -16.94 -8.94 -10.87
C SER A 8 -18.34 -9.50 -11.19
N GLU A 9 -18.58 -10.81 -11.34
CA GLU A 9 -19.94 -11.33 -11.13
C GLU A 9 -19.90 -12.59 -10.25
N SER A 10 -20.24 -12.40 -8.97
CA SER A 10 -20.70 -13.42 -8.02
C SER A 10 -19.79 -14.65 -7.85
N ILE A 11 -18.57 -14.46 -7.34
CA ILE A 11 -17.84 -15.60 -6.78
C ILE A 11 -18.40 -15.88 -5.38
N PHE A 12 -19.41 -16.75 -5.31
CA PHE A 12 -19.66 -17.49 -4.08
C PHE A 12 -18.51 -18.47 -3.93
N TRP A 13 -17.66 -18.26 -2.93
CA TRP A 13 -16.54 -19.14 -2.58
C TRP A 13 -17.01 -20.44 -1.89
N ASP A 14 -18.26 -20.85 -2.14
CA ASP A 14 -18.85 -22.03 -1.49
C ASP A 14 -18.57 -23.28 -2.35
N ASP A 15 -17.71 -24.11 -1.76
CA ASP A 15 -17.47 -25.55 -1.92
C ASP A 15 -17.00 -26.17 -3.25
N TYR A 16 -16.92 -25.44 -4.37
CA TYR A 16 -16.38 -26.05 -5.63
C TYR A 16 -15.52 -25.12 -6.49
N VAL A 17 -14.61 -24.35 -5.89
CA VAL A 17 -13.42 -23.96 -6.67
C VAL A 17 -12.54 -25.20 -6.82
N ILE A 18 -12.56 -25.82 -8.00
CA ILE A 18 -11.62 -26.89 -8.33
C ILE A 18 -10.21 -26.30 -8.13
N ILE A 19 -9.44 -26.82 -7.18
CA ILE A 19 -8.11 -26.31 -6.78
C ILE A 19 -7.21 -26.08 -7.99
N GLU A 20 -7.33 -26.92 -9.02
CA GLU A 20 -6.59 -26.78 -10.29
C GLU A 20 -6.90 -25.47 -11.04
N ARG A 21 -8.15 -24.99 -11.01
CA ARG A 21 -8.53 -23.71 -11.62
C ARG A 21 -8.00 -22.53 -10.80
N ALA A 22 -8.04 -22.62 -9.47
CA ALA A 22 -7.49 -21.58 -8.61
C ALA A 22 -5.97 -21.43 -8.79
N ALA A 23 -5.25 -22.54 -8.94
CA ALA A 23 -3.81 -22.56 -9.18
C ALA A 23 -3.37 -21.87 -10.48
N GLN A 24 -4.29 -21.62 -11.43
CA GLN A 24 -3.96 -20.94 -12.69
C GLN A 24 -4.29 -19.44 -12.68
N VAL A 25 -5.03 -18.97 -11.67
CA VAL A 25 -5.42 -17.56 -11.58
C VAL A 25 -4.26 -16.75 -11.03
N LEU A 26 -3.82 -15.78 -11.83
CA LEU A 26 -2.70 -14.89 -11.49
C LEU A 26 -3.19 -13.52 -11.03
N ASN A 27 -4.39 -13.11 -11.43
CA ASN A 27 -4.90 -11.78 -11.15
C ASN A 27 -6.37 -11.85 -10.74
N ILE A 28 -6.74 -11.12 -9.70
CA ILE A 28 -8.14 -10.99 -9.26
C ILE A 28 -8.48 -9.51 -9.21
N GLU A 29 -9.59 -9.14 -9.86
CA GLU A 29 -10.16 -7.80 -9.81
C GLU A 29 -11.60 -7.87 -9.30
N LEU A 30 -11.81 -7.36 -8.08
CA LEU A 30 -13.09 -7.37 -7.41
C LEU A 30 -13.52 -5.93 -7.12
N ARG A 31 -14.61 -5.50 -7.75
CA ARG A 31 -15.22 -4.18 -7.53
C ARG A 31 -16.67 -4.39 -7.16
N SER A 32 -16.97 -4.36 -5.87
CA SER A 32 -18.35 -4.45 -5.40
C SER A 32 -18.49 -3.78 -4.05
N ARG A 33 -19.55 -2.99 -3.92
CA ARG A 33 -19.86 -2.27 -2.68
C ARG A 33 -20.22 -3.22 -1.53
N GLU A 34 -20.59 -4.47 -1.83
CA GLU A 34 -21.07 -5.43 -0.83
C GLU A 34 -20.00 -6.42 -0.32
N ILE A 35 -18.76 -6.37 -0.84
CA ILE A 35 -17.69 -7.29 -0.41
C ILE A 35 -17.33 -7.02 1.05
N GLN A 36 -17.71 -7.90 1.95
CA GLN A 36 -17.40 -7.82 3.38
C GLN A 36 -16.21 -8.70 3.78
N SER A 37 -15.87 -9.70 2.95
CA SER A 37 -14.82 -10.68 3.20
C SER A 37 -14.25 -11.21 1.89
N LEU A 38 -12.96 -11.57 1.92
CA LEU A 38 -12.25 -12.29 0.87
C LEU A 38 -11.93 -13.74 1.29
N LYS A 39 -12.71 -14.33 2.20
CA LYS A 39 -12.56 -15.75 2.54
C LYS A 39 -12.55 -16.60 1.26
N GLY A 40 -11.58 -17.48 1.12
CA GLY A 40 -11.31 -18.26 -0.09
C GLY A 40 -10.17 -17.70 -0.94
N ILE A 41 -9.69 -16.47 -0.68
CA ILE A 41 -8.51 -15.91 -1.36
C ILE A 41 -7.25 -16.73 -1.10
N GLU A 42 -7.18 -17.42 0.04
CA GLU A 42 -6.11 -18.35 0.42
C GLU A 42 -5.96 -19.54 -0.54
N TYR A 43 -6.98 -19.86 -1.35
CA TYR A 43 -6.92 -20.93 -2.34
C TYR A 43 -6.20 -20.54 -3.64
N PHE A 44 -5.67 -19.32 -3.74
CA PHE A 44 -4.95 -18.82 -4.90
C PHE A 44 -3.44 -18.69 -4.63
N PRO A 45 -2.69 -19.80 -4.63
CA PRO A 45 -1.26 -19.79 -4.29
C PRO A 45 -0.39 -19.08 -5.33
N ARG A 46 -0.90 -18.89 -6.55
CA ARG A 46 -0.22 -18.20 -7.66
C ARG A 46 -0.76 -16.79 -7.94
N LEU A 47 -1.55 -16.23 -7.03
CA LEU A 47 -2.06 -14.87 -7.18
C LEU A 47 -0.89 -13.88 -7.14
N GLU A 48 -0.62 -13.24 -8.27
CA GLU A 48 0.42 -12.21 -8.45
C GLU A 48 -0.17 -10.80 -8.28
N GLY A 49 -1.43 -10.60 -8.66
CA GLY A 49 -2.11 -9.30 -8.64
C GLY A 49 -3.49 -9.34 -7.98
N LEU A 50 -3.73 -8.41 -7.06
CA LEU A 50 -5.06 -8.18 -6.46
C LEU A 50 -5.47 -6.72 -6.61
N THR A 51 -6.60 -6.47 -7.24
CA THR A 51 -7.29 -5.18 -7.22
C THR A 51 -8.64 -5.34 -6.55
N LEU A 52 -8.90 -4.53 -5.52
CA LEU A 52 -10.08 -4.63 -4.68
C LEU A 52 -10.68 -3.25 -4.40
N ASP A 53 -11.95 -3.05 -4.76
CA ASP A 53 -12.75 -1.90 -4.35
C ASP A 53 -13.97 -2.42 -3.58
N SER A 54 -14.00 -2.06 -2.29
CA SER A 54 -15.09 -2.42 -1.39
C SER A 54 -15.51 -1.23 -0.53
N LYS A 55 -16.80 -1.19 -0.18
CA LYS A 55 -17.35 -0.21 0.78
C LYS A 55 -17.57 -0.80 2.17
N ARG A 56 -17.37 -2.11 2.36
CA ARG A 56 -17.73 -2.82 3.60
C ARG A 56 -16.64 -3.72 4.15
N LEU A 57 -15.51 -3.86 3.46
CA LEU A 57 -14.38 -4.66 3.92
C LEU A 57 -13.68 -3.95 5.08
N THR A 58 -13.54 -4.66 6.21
CA THR A 58 -12.87 -4.14 7.41
C THR A 58 -11.52 -4.80 7.69
N HIS A 59 -11.32 -6.03 7.20
CA HIS A 59 -10.10 -6.81 7.39
C HIS A 59 -9.74 -7.54 6.10
N LEU A 60 -8.45 -7.66 5.81
CA LEU A 60 -7.95 -8.40 4.64
C LEU A 60 -6.72 -9.22 5.02
N ASP A 61 -6.83 -10.55 4.88
CA ASP A 61 -5.69 -11.45 5.09
C ASP A 61 -5.18 -11.96 3.74
N LEU A 62 -3.91 -11.68 3.43
CA LEU A 62 -3.20 -12.12 2.23
C LEU A 62 -1.99 -12.99 2.58
N SER A 63 -1.87 -13.46 3.82
CA SER A 63 -0.72 -14.24 4.31
C SER A 63 -0.54 -15.60 3.62
N HIS A 64 -1.55 -16.09 2.91
CA HIS A 64 -1.46 -17.32 2.10
C HIS A 64 -1.11 -17.05 0.63
N ASN A 65 -1.18 -15.79 0.17
CA ASN A 65 -0.94 -15.40 -1.21
C ASN A 65 0.53 -15.01 -1.42
N VAL A 66 1.44 -15.97 -1.22
CA VAL A 66 2.90 -15.78 -1.21
C VAL A 66 3.49 -15.29 -2.54
N ALA A 67 2.75 -15.46 -3.65
CA ALA A 67 3.16 -15.04 -4.98
C ALA A 67 2.80 -13.58 -5.32
N LEU A 68 2.14 -12.84 -4.42
CA LEU A 68 1.70 -11.48 -4.69
C LEU A 68 2.87 -10.54 -4.98
N GLU A 69 2.79 -9.86 -6.13
CA GLU A 69 3.70 -8.82 -6.57
C GLU A 69 3.05 -7.43 -6.54
N SER A 70 1.72 -7.34 -6.71
CA SER A 70 0.99 -6.08 -6.73
C SER A 70 -0.36 -6.18 -6.03
N VAL A 71 -0.56 -5.35 -5.01
CA VAL A 71 -1.83 -5.23 -4.27
C VAL A 71 -2.33 -3.81 -4.36
N GLN A 72 -3.58 -3.64 -4.81
CA GLN A 72 -4.30 -2.37 -4.81
C GLN A 72 -5.66 -2.54 -4.12
N VAL A 73 -5.86 -1.84 -3.02
CA VAL A 73 -7.09 -1.93 -2.22
C VAL A 73 -7.62 -0.53 -1.95
N PHE A 74 -8.86 -0.29 -2.39
CA PHE A 74 -9.64 0.88 -2.04
C PHE A 74 -10.81 0.44 -1.16
N ALA A 75 -10.62 0.54 0.15
CA ALA A 75 -11.59 0.07 1.14
C ALA A 75 -11.61 1.04 2.33
N PRO A 76 -12.50 2.05 2.34
CA PRO A 76 -12.49 3.11 3.35
C PRO A 76 -12.71 2.64 4.79
N LEU A 77 -13.23 1.42 4.97
CA LEU A 77 -13.46 0.81 6.29
C LEU A 77 -12.39 -0.21 6.68
N LEU A 78 -11.38 -0.44 5.84
CA LEU A 78 -10.31 -1.41 6.11
C LEU A 78 -9.41 -0.90 7.24
N THR A 79 -9.45 -1.59 8.37
CA THR A 79 -8.68 -1.24 9.58
C THR A 79 -7.46 -2.12 9.79
N ALA A 80 -7.40 -3.29 9.16
CA ALA A 80 -6.26 -4.19 9.24
C ALA A 80 -6.02 -4.95 7.92
N ILE A 81 -4.75 -5.13 7.58
CA ILE A 81 -4.31 -5.96 6.46
C ILE A 81 -3.10 -6.80 6.88
N ASN A 82 -3.09 -8.09 6.51
CA ASN A 82 -1.95 -8.99 6.71
C ASN A 82 -1.28 -9.34 5.37
N ILE A 83 -0.05 -8.86 5.18
CA ILE A 83 0.81 -9.10 4.00
C ILE A 83 2.16 -9.72 4.38
N SER A 84 2.26 -10.28 5.59
CA SER A 84 3.51 -10.73 6.22
C SER A 84 4.29 -11.76 5.39
N ASN A 85 3.60 -12.55 4.56
CA ASN A 85 4.20 -13.57 3.70
C ASN A 85 4.27 -13.17 2.22
N SER A 86 3.80 -11.97 1.85
CA SER A 86 3.90 -11.44 0.48
C SER A 86 5.33 -10.91 0.22
N VAL A 87 6.34 -11.77 0.36
CA VAL A 87 7.77 -11.40 0.26
C VAL A 87 8.20 -10.96 -1.14
N LEU A 88 7.39 -11.27 -2.16
CA LEU A 88 7.60 -10.86 -3.55
C LEU A 88 6.95 -9.51 -3.89
N LEU A 89 6.26 -8.88 -2.93
CA LEU A 89 5.47 -7.67 -3.17
C LEU A 89 6.35 -6.50 -3.63
N LEU A 90 6.06 -5.99 -4.84
CA LEU A 90 6.74 -4.87 -5.48
C LEU A 90 5.96 -3.56 -5.32
N ARG A 91 4.63 -3.65 -5.32
CA ARG A 91 3.70 -2.52 -5.19
C ARG A 91 2.62 -2.82 -4.16
N LEU A 92 2.45 -1.89 -3.23
CA LEU A 92 1.34 -1.86 -2.28
C LEU A 92 0.64 -0.51 -2.34
N ASP A 93 -0.64 -0.53 -2.69
CA ASP A 93 -1.49 0.65 -2.82
C ASP A 93 -2.74 0.45 -1.96
N LEU A 94 -2.77 1.15 -0.82
CA LEU A 94 -3.79 1.11 0.22
C LEU A 94 -4.37 2.52 0.44
N MET A 95 -4.38 3.34 -0.61
CA MET A 95 -4.94 4.68 -0.57
C MET A 95 -6.40 4.65 -0.14
N ASN A 96 -6.79 5.57 0.74
CA ASN A 96 -8.16 5.69 1.26
C ASN A 96 -8.64 4.43 2.00
N THR A 97 -7.91 4.09 3.07
CA THR A 97 -8.23 3.03 4.02
C THR A 97 -8.30 3.60 5.44
N ALA A 98 -8.83 2.87 6.41
CA ALA A 98 -8.91 3.29 7.82
C ALA A 98 -7.78 2.67 8.67
N LEU A 99 -6.66 2.32 8.04
CA LEU A 99 -5.52 1.70 8.71
C LEU A 99 -4.92 2.63 9.76
N LYS A 100 -4.70 2.11 10.97
CA LYS A 100 -3.99 2.79 12.07
C LYS A 100 -2.55 2.31 12.23
N GLU A 101 -2.30 1.10 11.77
CA GLU A 101 -0.99 0.46 11.72
C GLU A 101 -0.82 -0.26 10.38
N LEU A 102 0.43 -0.40 9.97
CA LEU A 102 0.81 -1.18 8.80
C LEU A 102 2.20 -1.75 9.03
N ASP A 103 2.31 -3.08 8.98
CA ASP A 103 3.58 -3.78 9.00
C ASP A 103 4.01 -4.16 7.57
N VAL A 104 5.14 -3.60 7.14
CA VAL A 104 5.80 -3.89 5.85
C VAL A 104 7.19 -4.50 6.03
N SER A 105 7.54 -4.95 7.25
CA SER A 105 8.90 -5.39 7.59
C SER A 105 9.40 -6.58 6.76
N ASN A 106 8.50 -7.49 6.35
CA ASN A 106 8.84 -8.65 5.53
C ASN A 106 8.78 -8.39 4.01
N ASN A 107 8.36 -7.20 3.58
CA ASN A 107 8.16 -6.87 2.17
C ASN A 107 9.38 -6.10 1.61
N GLU A 108 10.58 -6.66 1.77
CA GLU A 108 11.86 -6.02 1.42
C GLU A 108 11.99 -5.63 -0.06
N ARG A 109 11.20 -6.28 -0.94
CA ARG A 109 11.16 -6.01 -2.39
C ARG A 109 10.26 -4.82 -2.77
N LEU A 110 9.53 -4.22 -1.82
CA LEU A 110 8.66 -3.10 -2.11
C LEU A 110 9.44 -1.95 -2.77
N GLY A 111 9.01 -1.59 -3.98
CA GLY A 111 9.48 -0.42 -4.71
C GLY A 111 8.51 0.76 -4.65
N MET A 112 7.22 0.48 -4.41
CA MET A 112 6.15 1.48 -4.36
C MET A 112 5.22 1.19 -3.18
N LEU A 113 5.06 2.19 -2.30
CA LEU A 113 4.16 2.14 -1.17
C LEU A 113 3.29 3.40 -1.14
N PHE A 114 1.98 3.23 -1.31
CA PHE A 114 0.98 4.30 -1.24
C PHE A 114 -0.05 3.97 -0.15
N VAL A 115 -0.04 4.73 0.93
CA VAL A 115 -0.88 4.53 2.14
C VAL A 115 -1.48 5.85 2.60
N GLY A 116 -1.71 6.76 1.65
CA GLY A 116 -2.28 8.06 1.91
C GLY A 116 -3.78 8.04 2.13
N THR A 117 -4.30 9.09 2.77
CA THR A 117 -5.69 9.14 3.25
C THR A 117 -5.99 7.95 4.17
N SER A 118 -5.15 7.80 5.21
CA SER A 118 -5.29 6.75 6.22
C SER A 118 -5.27 7.34 7.63
N GLN A 119 -5.28 6.50 8.67
CA GLN A 119 -5.20 6.93 10.06
C GLN A 119 -3.89 6.48 10.72
N LEU A 120 -2.85 6.21 9.91
CA LEU A 120 -1.55 5.80 10.41
C LEU A 120 -0.98 6.86 11.35
N THR A 121 -0.48 6.45 12.51
CA THR A 121 0.22 7.33 13.46
C THR A 121 1.74 7.14 13.42
N ALA A 122 2.19 5.99 12.92
CA ALA A 122 3.58 5.65 12.69
C ALA A 122 3.70 4.71 11.48
N LEU A 123 4.87 4.71 10.84
CA LEU A 123 5.22 3.78 9.77
C LEU A 123 6.72 3.50 9.82
N ASN A 124 7.09 2.23 9.89
CA ASN A 124 8.49 1.80 9.82
C ASN A 124 8.79 1.23 8.43
N VAL A 125 9.64 1.91 7.66
CA VAL A 125 10.07 1.49 6.31
C VAL A 125 11.54 1.08 6.26
N SER A 126 12.19 0.86 7.41
CA SER A 126 13.64 0.62 7.49
C SER A 126 14.12 -0.66 6.77
N HIS A 127 13.24 -1.66 6.63
CA HIS A 127 13.51 -2.91 5.91
C HIS A 127 13.25 -2.80 4.39
N ASN A 128 12.54 -1.78 3.93
CA ASN A 128 12.13 -1.64 2.53
C ASN A 128 13.16 -0.81 1.74
N THR A 129 14.43 -1.24 1.75
CA THR A 129 15.55 -0.49 1.16
C THR A 129 15.44 -0.30 -0.36
N ASN A 130 14.57 -1.07 -1.03
CA ASN A 130 14.26 -0.96 -2.45
C ASN A 130 13.18 0.10 -2.79
N LEU A 131 12.58 0.75 -1.79
CA LEU A 131 11.55 1.76 -2.02
C LEU A 131 12.07 2.90 -2.90
N ARG A 132 11.29 3.22 -3.94
CA ARG A 132 11.53 4.33 -4.87
C ARG A 132 10.43 5.38 -4.78
N TRP A 133 9.21 4.97 -4.44
CA TRP A 133 8.07 5.86 -4.22
C TRP A 133 7.41 5.54 -2.89
N LEU A 134 7.30 6.55 -2.03
CA LEU A 134 6.59 6.47 -0.77
C LEU A 134 5.61 7.64 -0.67
N GLU A 135 4.32 7.33 -0.51
CA GLU A 135 3.29 8.30 -0.19
C GLU A 135 2.52 7.85 1.04
N VAL A 136 2.53 8.72 2.06
CA VAL A 136 1.81 8.56 3.33
C VAL A 136 1.03 9.84 3.62
N SER A 137 0.57 10.52 2.57
CA SER A 137 -0.12 11.81 2.67
C SER A 137 -1.46 11.68 3.42
N ARG A 138 -1.98 12.75 4.02
CA ARG A 138 -3.29 12.75 4.70
C ARG A 138 -3.44 11.61 5.72
N SER A 139 -2.46 11.47 6.59
CA SER A 139 -2.45 10.51 7.69
C SER A 139 -2.19 11.26 9.01
N GLN A 140 -1.76 10.58 10.08
CA GLN A 140 -1.55 11.17 11.40
C GLN A 140 -0.11 11.04 11.91
N LEU A 141 0.87 10.82 11.00
CA LEU A 141 2.28 10.66 11.36
C LEU A 141 2.81 11.93 12.03
N THR A 142 3.59 11.75 13.09
CA THR A 142 4.36 12.83 13.73
C THR A 142 5.82 12.87 13.30
N GLY A 143 6.30 11.80 12.65
CA GLY A 143 7.64 11.70 12.07
C GLY A 143 7.78 10.47 11.19
N LEU A 144 8.85 10.43 10.40
CA LEU A 144 9.17 9.32 9.49
C LEU A 144 10.68 9.23 9.26
N ASP A 145 11.28 8.08 9.53
CA ASP A 145 12.69 7.83 9.19
C ASP A 145 12.80 7.09 7.85
N VAL A 146 13.36 7.77 6.85
CA VAL A 146 13.68 7.20 5.53
C VAL A 146 15.19 7.06 5.30
N SER A 147 16.01 7.16 6.35
CA SER A 147 17.48 7.11 6.25
C SER A 147 18.02 5.83 5.63
N ARG A 148 17.26 4.72 5.70
CA ARG A 148 17.59 3.42 5.10
C ARG A 148 17.12 3.30 3.65
N ASN A 149 16.20 4.13 3.18
CA ASN A 149 15.57 4.04 1.87
C ASN A 149 16.36 4.82 0.81
N LYS A 150 17.63 4.45 0.60
CA LYS A 150 18.56 5.17 -0.28
C LYS A 150 18.16 5.20 -1.76
N MET A 151 17.22 4.35 -2.17
CA MET A 151 16.69 4.30 -3.54
C MET A 151 15.48 5.21 -3.75
N LEU A 152 15.01 5.91 -2.71
CA LEU A 152 13.81 6.72 -2.77
C LEU A 152 14.02 7.89 -3.74
N ARG A 153 13.02 8.13 -4.59
CA ARG A 153 13.00 9.21 -5.60
C ARG A 153 11.83 10.17 -5.41
N TRP A 154 10.87 9.76 -4.60
CA TRP A 154 9.65 10.49 -4.33
C TRP A 154 9.17 10.22 -2.90
N LEU A 155 8.98 11.29 -2.14
CA LEU A 155 8.46 11.25 -0.77
C LEU A 155 7.30 12.23 -0.58
N ASP A 156 6.13 11.63 -0.41
CA ASP A 156 4.80 12.14 -0.11
C ASP A 156 4.37 12.20 1.39
N VAL A 157 4.71 13.18 2.24
CA VAL A 157 4.24 13.18 3.66
C VAL A 157 3.28 14.33 4.00
N SER A 158 2.74 14.99 2.99
CA SER A 158 1.82 16.11 3.14
C SER A 158 0.58 15.75 3.96
N TYR A 159 0.05 16.71 4.70
CA TYR A 159 -1.16 16.58 5.52
C TYR A 159 -1.04 15.49 6.59
N ASN A 160 0.13 15.44 7.24
CA ASN A 160 0.37 14.71 8.48
C ASN A 160 0.51 15.68 9.66
N ASN A 161 0.74 15.14 10.85
CA ASN A 161 0.95 15.92 12.09
C ASN A 161 2.42 16.32 12.30
N MET A 162 3.22 16.37 11.23
CA MET A 162 4.62 16.82 11.27
C MET A 162 4.67 18.34 11.41
N ARG A 163 5.57 18.82 12.26
CA ARG A 163 5.75 20.23 12.58
C ARG A 163 6.76 20.90 11.65
N SER A 164 7.73 20.13 11.15
CA SER A 164 8.84 20.62 10.35
C SER A 164 9.46 19.52 9.48
N PRO A 165 10.27 19.88 8.46
CA PRO A 165 11.02 18.91 7.68
C PRO A 165 11.96 18.00 8.50
N SER A 166 12.46 18.44 9.66
CA SER A 166 13.32 17.61 10.51
C SER A 166 12.60 16.45 11.21
N ASP A 167 11.26 16.43 11.18
CA ASP A 167 10.47 15.27 11.63
C ASP A 167 10.58 14.11 10.63
N VAL A 168 11.06 14.39 9.42
CA VAL A 168 11.48 13.39 8.46
C VAL A 168 12.99 13.26 8.53
N VAL A 169 13.52 12.05 8.70
CA VAL A 169 14.96 11.80 8.75
C VAL A 169 15.42 11.20 7.43
N GLY A 170 16.47 11.76 6.83
CA GLY A 170 17.10 11.21 5.62
C GLY A 170 16.43 11.60 4.30
N TRP A 171 15.67 12.70 4.27
CA TRP A 171 14.98 13.20 3.06
C TRP A 171 15.85 14.09 2.16
N GLU A 172 17.00 14.55 2.67
CA GLU A 172 17.78 15.67 2.11
C GLU A 172 18.20 15.43 0.66
N ASP A 173 18.61 14.20 0.32
CA ASP A 173 19.06 13.82 -1.02
C ASP A 173 17.92 13.48 -2.00
N ILE A 174 16.69 13.31 -1.50
CA ILE A 174 15.54 12.78 -2.24
C ILE A 174 14.62 13.92 -2.67
N GLY A 175 14.47 14.91 -1.81
CA GLY A 175 13.40 15.89 -1.87
C GLY A 175 12.17 15.43 -1.12
N LEU A 176 11.47 16.40 -0.55
CA LEU A 176 10.37 16.20 0.39
C LEU A 176 9.19 17.05 -0.02
N ARG A 177 8.02 16.41 -0.18
CA ARG A 177 6.74 17.12 -0.15
C ARG A 177 6.17 17.02 1.25
N LEU A 178 6.06 18.17 1.89
CA LEU A 178 5.44 18.34 3.20
C LEU A 178 4.57 19.59 3.12
N ARG A 179 3.26 19.37 2.98
CA ARG A 179 2.22 20.39 3.14
C ARG A 179 1.47 20.17 4.45
N ARG A 180 0.86 21.20 5.00
CA ARG A 180 -0.06 21.09 6.15
C ARG A 180 -1.47 21.52 5.76
N GLU A 181 -2.45 21.26 6.62
CA GLU A 181 -3.84 21.63 6.34
C GLU A 181 -3.99 23.16 6.19
N PRO A 182 -4.88 23.65 5.31
CA PRO A 182 -5.10 25.08 5.12
C PRO A 182 -5.54 25.75 6.43
N GLY A 183 -4.70 26.63 6.99
CA GLY A 183 -4.92 27.30 8.28
C GLY A 183 -3.74 27.14 9.24
N ASP A 184 -2.92 26.11 9.08
CA ASP A 184 -1.63 26.02 9.72
C ASP A 184 -0.66 26.96 9.03
N ALA A 185 -0.20 28.01 9.73
CA ALA A 185 0.66 29.05 9.18
C ALA A 185 1.76 28.47 8.27
N GLU A 186 1.68 28.85 7.00
CA GLU A 186 2.58 28.58 5.86
C GLU A 186 3.81 27.68 6.14
N MET A 187 3.66 26.38 5.88
CA MET A 187 4.80 25.48 5.67
C MET A 187 4.45 24.46 4.59
N ASN A 188 4.47 24.92 3.33
CA ASN A 188 4.44 24.05 2.16
C ASN A 188 5.87 23.90 1.66
N PHE A 189 6.57 22.91 2.17
CA PHE A 189 7.89 22.59 1.69
C PHE A 189 7.77 21.62 0.51
N VAL A 190 8.24 22.07 -0.64
CA VAL A 190 8.50 21.19 -1.78
C VAL A 190 9.98 21.33 -2.06
N PHE A 191 10.76 20.46 -1.43
CA PHE A 191 12.18 20.37 -1.73
C PHE A 191 12.35 19.42 -2.91
N HIS A 192 12.92 19.94 -3.99
CA HIS A 192 13.40 19.12 -5.09
C HIS A 192 14.91 19.31 -5.15
N PRO A 193 15.73 18.30 -4.82
CA PRO A 193 17.09 18.29 -5.36
C PRO A 193 16.92 18.34 -6.87
N GLN A 194 17.72 19.16 -7.56
CA GLN A 194 17.62 19.30 -9.01
C GLN A 194 17.74 17.93 -9.68
N ASN A 195 16.60 17.30 -10.00
CA ASN A 195 16.53 16.04 -10.71
C ASN A 195 15.94 16.33 -12.10
N PRO A 196 16.78 16.46 -13.14
CA PRO A 196 16.38 16.83 -14.49
C PRO A 196 15.54 15.76 -15.22
N SER A 197 15.07 14.72 -14.53
CA SER A 197 14.48 13.52 -15.14
C SER A 197 12.95 13.40 -15.00
N ALA A 198 12.25 14.40 -14.46
CA ALA A 198 10.79 14.39 -14.37
C ALA A 198 10.16 15.13 -15.56
N ARG A 199 10.05 14.43 -16.70
CA ARG A 199 9.06 14.68 -17.75
C ARG A 199 8.20 13.44 -17.91
#